data_AF-U6M996-F1
#
_entry.id   AF-U6M996-F1
#
_cell.length_a   1.000
_cell.length_b   1.000
_cell.length_c   1.000
_cell.angle_alpha   90.00
_cell.angle_beta   90.00
_cell.angle_gamma   90.00
#
_symmetry.space_group_name_H-M   'P 1'
#
loop_
_entity.id
_entity.type
_entity.pdbx_description
1 polymer ?
#
loop_
_entity_poly.entity_id
_entity_poly.type
_entity_poly.pdbx_seq_one_letter_code
_entity_poly.pdbx_strand_id
1 'polypeptide(L)'
;MHRIQETAALEGTEEETLPPLDLTVLRQDIEEYLIPSSSSTNSSGSNHKKPAAERLLEYLPLLSSSRLQQLPAADLLLLLRVYSRLLPAVPPSTPAAAAASAAAAALEGKAISSTSSSSSSSSSTPTTSDNRGAICLLLRRGLVAIMKRPLDFMLPSQLPCLVAVSACLPPSAVPFHFWRCLLRRSADVARLLSPSDAARLLLGIACLPQLQEDDEVRRAAAAICYRLTAAPECLQQQRESLLNTMEALRRLQLLHVPLLTDIARALQMSLGTGAHSKSHKKGSSRKNMKTSSGRSLKGLDSPSLPTDGPEGLRCSSHQGLRGTGDKTLMVAALRCFAATKATDFQTLFRGLADNLVEEVETLNLRETAQVLSALGALNCYPEKLIANLLPHVAALLAAQQATVSGDQRDPTTAAAKTATSPAAAAAVTTDTLRILRSLGQLQKRDSAVLREVAAVLTSAAEMKRLSVRVSLLPYIEANG
;
A
#
# COMPACT_ATOMS: atom_id res chain seq x y z
N MET A 1 -26.62 46.02 -27.98
CA MET A 1 -25.91 46.81 -26.97
C MET A 1 -26.81 46.97 -25.75
N HIS A 2 -26.24 46.76 -24.56
CA HIS A 2 -26.80 46.98 -23.22
C HIS A 2 -27.99 46.12 -22.74
N ARG A 3 -27.68 45.06 -21.97
CA ARG A 3 -28.25 44.71 -20.65
C ARG A 3 -28.14 43.20 -20.39
N ILE A 4 -26.94 42.71 -20.08
CA ILE A 4 -26.72 41.49 -19.28
C ILE A 4 -25.44 41.74 -18.46
N GLN A 5 -25.53 42.60 -17.46
CA GLN A 5 -24.51 42.83 -16.43
C GLN A 5 -25.25 43.44 -15.25
N GLU A 6 -25.73 42.62 -14.32
CA GLU A 6 -26.10 43.01 -12.94
C GLU A 6 -26.73 41.81 -12.19
N THR A 7 -25.94 40.76 -11.95
CA THR A 7 -26.21 39.77 -10.89
C THR A 7 -24.91 39.19 -10.34
N ALA A 8 -23.92 40.04 -10.05
CA ALA A 8 -22.62 39.63 -9.49
C ALA A 8 -22.16 40.50 -8.31
N ALA A 9 -23.05 41.27 -7.68
CA ALA A 9 -22.69 42.26 -6.66
C ALA A 9 -23.43 42.05 -5.33
N LEU A 10 -23.52 40.81 -4.85
CA LEU A 10 -24.07 40.46 -3.54
C LEU A 10 -23.32 39.29 -2.87
N GLU A 11 -22.02 39.12 -3.15
CA GLU A 11 -21.13 38.43 -2.20
C GLU A 11 -20.60 39.49 -1.24
N GLY A 12 -21.30 39.62 -0.11
CA GLY A 12 -20.98 40.55 0.95
C GLY A 12 -19.54 40.36 1.43
N THR A 13 -18.81 41.47 1.46
CA THR A 13 -17.62 41.68 2.28
C THR A 13 -18.01 41.65 3.76
N GLU A 14 -18.35 40.47 4.27
CA GLU A 14 -18.17 40.21 5.70
C GLU A 14 -16.67 40.05 5.89
N GLU A 15 -15.99 41.14 6.26
CA GLU A 15 -14.69 41.04 6.92
C GLU A 15 -14.92 40.25 8.21
N GLU A 16 -14.78 38.92 8.11
CA GLU A 16 -14.69 38.02 9.25
C GLU A 16 -13.61 38.59 10.20
N THR A 17 -14.04 39.24 11.28
CA THR A 17 -13.22 39.61 12.44
C THR A 17 -12.84 38.35 13.23
N LEU A 18 -12.38 37.32 12.52
CA LEU A 18 -11.80 36.13 13.11
C LEU A 18 -10.36 36.45 13.48
N PRO A 19 -9.88 35.91 14.63
CA PRO A 19 -8.50 36.11 15.05
C PRO A 19 -7.52 35.67 13.95
N PRO A 20 -6.38 36.36 13.79
CA PRO A 20 -5.39 35.99 12.80
C PRO A 20 -4.90 34.56 13.07
N LEU A 21 -5.04 33.69 12.07
CA LEU A 21 -4.56 32.32 12.14
C LEU A 21 -3.03 32.33 12.11
N ASP A 22 -2.40 31.96 13.22
CA ASP A 22 -0.95 31.81 13.27
C ASP A 22 -0.52 30.52 12.55
N LEU A 23 -0.02 30.68 11.33
CA LEU A 23 0.43 29.58 10.49
C LEU A 23 1.62 28.83 11.08
N THR A 24 2.43 29.48 11.92
CA THR A 24 3.61 28.85 12.53
C THR A 24 3.19 27.84 13.59
N VAL A 25 2.22 28.21 14.43
CA VAL A 25 1.63 27.33 15.44
C VAL A 25 0.88 26.17 14.78
N LEU A 26 0.08 26.45 13.75
CA LEU A 26 -0.61 25.40 12.98
C LEU A 26 0.37 24.39 12.36
N ARG A 27 1.49 24.87 11.80
CA ARG A 27 2.53 23.99 11.25
C ARG A 27 3.18 23.13 12.34
N GLN A 28 3.49 23.72 13.50
CA GLN A 28 4.06 22.99 14.63
C GLN A 28 3.12 21.89 15.13
N ASP A 29 1.82 22.17 15.24
CA ASP A 29 0.80 21.20 15.62
C ASP A 29 0.67 20.05 14.60
N ILE A 30 0.76 20.38 13.30
CA ILE A 30 0.79 19.38 12.23
C ILE A 30 2.05 18.51 12.33
N GLU A 31 3.22 19.11 12.54
CA GLU A 31 4.49 18.39 12.68
C GLU A 31 4.46 17.46 13.90
N GLU A 32 3.97 17.95 15.05
CA GLU A 32 3.82 17.15 16.27
C GLU A 32 2.88 15.95 16.05
N TYR A 33 1.80 16.12 15.26
CA TYR A 33 0.90 15.02 14.91
C TYR A 33 1.54 14.00 13.94
N LEU A 34 2.38 14.45 13.02
CA LEU A 34 2.98 13.61 11.98
C LEU A 34 4.25 12.87 12.44
N ILE A 35 5.02 13.42 13.37
CA ILE A 35 6.25 12.80 13.89
C ILE A 35 5.88 11.47 14.57
N PRO A 36 6.37 10.32 14.06
CA PRO A 36 6.22 9.06 14.77
C PRO A 36 6.99 9.18 16.08
N SER A 37 6.35 8.91 17.23
CA SER A 37 7.03 8.81 18.52
C SER A 37 8.03 7.64 18.47
N SER A 38 9.23 7.90 17.96
CA SER A 38 10.26 6.90 17.68
C SER A 38 11.09 6.53 18.91
N SER A 39 10.67 6.96 20.10
CA SER A 39 11.46 6.87 21.33
C SER A 39 10.61 6.52 22.55
N SER A 40 9.96 5.35 22.57
CA SER A 40 9.44 4.79 23.85
C SER A 40 9.32 3.27 23.78
N THR A 41 10.32 2.61 24.32
CA THR A 41 10.34 1.19 24.69
C THR A 41 9.09 0.83 25.50
N ASN A 42 8.30 -0.11 24.95
CA ASN A 42 7.38 -1.02 25.64
C ASN A 42 6.82 -0.56 26.99
N SER A 43 5.80 0.31 26.97
CA SER A 43 4.56 0.16 27.76
C SER A 43 3.70 1.44 27.66
N SER A 44 2.45 1.28 27.22
CA SER A 44 1.37 2.28 27.38
C SER A 44 1.47 3.62 26.63
N GLY A 45 2.09 3.67 25.44
CA GLY A 45 2.23 4.89 24.63
C GLY A 45 1.17 5.07 23.53
N SER A 46 0.05 5.74 23.83
CA SER A 46 -0.85 6.28 22.77
C SER A 46 -1.38 7.70 23.05
N ASN A 47 -1.07 8.31 24.19
CA ASN A 47 -1.72 9.56 24.62
C ASN A 47 -1.13 10.85 24.02
N HIS A 48 0.08 10.86 23.45
CA HIS A 48 0.69 12.12 22.97
C HIS A 48 0.09 12.65 21.66
N LYS A 49 -0.53 11.80 20.84
CA LYS A 49 -1.19 12.26 19.60
C LYS A 49 -2.57 12.89 19.85
N LYS A 50 -3.18 12.57 20.99
CA LYS A 50 -4.50 13.05 21.38
C LYS A 50 -4.56 14.58 21.55
N PRO A 51 -3.65 15.24 22.30
CA PRO A 51 -3.70 16.69 22.45
C PRO A 51 -3.44 17.43 21.13
N ALA A 52 -2.48 16.99 20.31
CA ALA A 52 -2.24 17.59 19.00
C ALA A 52 -3.47 17.44 18.07
N ALA A 53 -4.13 16.28 18.10
CA ALA A 53 -5.38 16.07 17.35
C ALA A 53 -6.51 16.99 17.82
N GLU A 54 -6.65 17.20 19.14
CA GLU A 54 -7.65 18.10 19.72
C GLU A 54 -7.38 19.56 19.31
N ARG A 55 -6.13 20.04 19.42
CA ARG A 55 -5.73 21.38 18.94
C ARG A 55 -5.98 21.55 17.45
N LEU A 56 -5.70 20.51 16.64
CA LEU A 56 -6.00 20.55 15.21
C LEU A 56 -7.50 20.72 14.94
N LEU A 57 -8.38 20.06 15.70
CA LEU A 57 -9.83 20.24 15.55
C LEU A 57 -10.30 21.65 15.92
N GLU A 58 -9.63 22.33 16.85
CA GLU A 58 -9.95 23.72 17.23
C GLU A 58 -9.70 24.72 16.08
N TYR A 59 -8.81 24.42 15.14
CA TYR A 59 -8.59 25.26 13.96
C TYR A 59 -9.65 25.05 12.86
N LEU A 60 -10.48 24.01 12.90
CA LEU A 60 -11.47 23.74 11.85
C LEU A 60 -12.38 24.93 11.51
N PRO A 61 -12.96 25.65 12.50
CA PRO A 61 -13.81 26.81 12.23
C PRO A 61 -13.05 27.99 11.62
N LEU A 62 -11.73 28.09 11.89
CA LEU A 62 -10.87 29.18 11.41
C LEU A 62 -10.40 28.98 9.96
N LEU A 63 -10.53 27.76 9.43
CA LEU A 63 -10.08 27.40 8.09
C LEU A 63 -11.17 27.65 7.04
N SER A 64 -11.52 28.93 6.85
CA SER A 64 -12.48 29.37 5.83
C SER A 64 -11.93 29.20 4.40
N SER A 65 -12.81 29.22 3.40
CA SER A 65 -12.44 29.00 1.99
C SER A 65 -11.41 30.02 1.48
N SER A 66 -11.48 31.27 1.95
CA SER A 66 -10.54 32.34 1.59
C SER A 66 -9.16 32.06 2.19
N ARG A 67 -9.09 31.63 3.46
CA ARG A 67 -7.84 31.24 4.13
C ARG A 67 -7.16 30.07 3.45
N LEU A 68 -7.92 29.02 3.09
CA LEU A 68 -7.39 27.88 2.34
C LEU A 68 -6.83 28.30 0.96
N GLN A 69 -7.42 29.32 0.32
CA GLN A 69 -6.91 29.90 -0.93
C GLN A 69 -5.69 30.81 -0.75
N GLN A 70 -5.35 31.23 0.48
CA GLN A 70 -4.14 32.01 0.76
C GLN A 70 -2.95 31.11 1.15
N LEU A 71 -3.20 29.91 1.67
CA LEU A 71 -2.15 28.98 2.09
C LEU A 71 -1.25 28.52 0.94
N PRO A 72 0.07 28.42 1.12
CA PRO A 72 0.95 27.73 0.17
C PRO A 72 0.44 26.33 -0.17
N ALA A 73 0.61 25.89 -1.43
CA ALA A 73 0.09 24.59 -1.88
C ALA A 73 0.64 23.41 -1.04
N ALA A 74 1.90 23.49 -0.60
CA ALA A 74 2.51 22.49 0.27
C ALA A 74 1.80 22.38 1.62
N ASP A 75 1.51 23.52 2.26
CA ASP A 75 0.80 23.57 3.54
C ASP A 75 -0.61 23.04 3.40
N LEU A 76 -1.30 23.42 2.34
CA LEU A 76 -2.65 22.93 2.06
C LEU A 76 -2.68 21.41 1.90
N LEU A 77 -1.69 20.82 1.21
CA LEU A 77 -1.59 19.36 1.07
C LEU A 77 -1.28 18.66 2.39
N LEU A 78 -0.41 19.25 3.20
CA LEU A 78 -0.09 18.75 4.53
C LEU A 78 -1.33 18.76 5.43
N LEU A 79 -2.08 19.86 5.39
CA LEU A 79 -3.35 20.04 6.10
C LEU A 79 -4.36 18.97 5.68
N LEU A 80 -4.60 18.81 4.37
CA LEU A 80 -5.51 17.79 3.84
C LEU A 80 -5.09 16.37 4.24
N ARG A 81 -3.78 16.08 4.28
CA ARG A 81 -3.24 14.78 4.71
C ARG A 81 -3.47 14.52 6.20
N VAL A 82 -3.35 15.53 7.04
CA VAL A 82 -3.55 15.40 8.48
C VAL A 82 -5.03 15.18 8.78
N TYR A 83 -5.91 16.01 8.21
CA TYR A 83 -7.35 15.89 8.42
C TYR A 83 -7.94 14.60 7.84
N SER A 84 -7.39 14.06 6.75
CA SER A 84 -7.80 12.75 6.24
C SER A 84 -7.44 11.60 7.18
N ARG A 85 -6.32 11.71 7.91
CA ARG A 85 -5.94 10.75 8.97
C ARG A 85 -6.75 10.91 10.24
N LEU A 86 -7.21 12.13 10.55
CA LEU A 86 -8.11 12.39 11.68
C LEU A 86 -9.52 11.84 11.43
N LEU A 87 -9.98 11.80 10.17
CA LEU A 87 -11.31 11.31 9.81
C LEU A 87 -11.67 9.91 10.37
N PRO A 88 -10.82 8.85 10.23
CA PRO A 88 -11.10 7.54 10.82
C PRO A 88 -10.90 7.49 12.34
N ALA A 89 -10.17 8.45 12.93
CA ALA A 89 -9.95 8.52 14.38
C ALA A 89 -11.17 9.07 15.13
N VAL A 90 -12.05 9.82 14.44
CA VAL A 90 -13.32 10.28 15.01
C VAL A 90 -14.36 9.15 14.94
N PRO A 91 -14.83 8.62 16.10
CA PRO A 91 -15.76 7.51 16.12
C PRO A 91 -17.07 7.86 15.40
N PRO A 92 -17.63 6.96 14.56
CA PRO A 92 -18.91 7.19 13.93
C PRO A 92 -20.01 7.27 15.01
N SER A 93 -20.84 8.31 14.96
CA SER A 93 -22.01 8.43 15.84
C SER A 93 -22.91 7.20 15.67
N THR A 94 -23.33 6.59 16.78
CA THR A 94 -24.29 5.49 16.76
C THR A 94 -25.59 5.90 16.07
N PRO A 95 -26.24 5.01 15.29
CA PRO A 95 -27.42 5.35 14.48
C PRO A 95 -28.60 5.87 15.31
N ALA A 96 -28.64 5.58 16.62
CA ALA A 96 -29.66 6.08 17.54
C ALA A 96 -29.54 7.60 17.81
N ALA A 97 -28.33 8.16 17.83
CA ALA A 97 -28.11 9.58 18.08
C ALA A 97 -28.39 10.45 16.82
N ALA A 98 -28.13 9.90 15.63
CA ALA A 98 -28.43 10.57 14.35
C ALA A 98 -29.95 10.67 14.08
N ALA A 99 -30.74 9.69 14.54
CA ALA A 99 -32.20 9.76 14.48
C ALA A 99 -32.79 10.80 15.45
N ALA A 100 -32.16 10.99 16.62
CA ALA A 100 -32.58 11.98 17.61
C ALA A 100 -32.27 13.43 17.14
N SER A 101 -31.12 13.66 16.49
CA SER A 101 -30.80 14.99 15.93
C SER A 101 -31.64 15.34 14.70
N ALA A 102 -31.97 14.36 13.85
CA ALA A 102 -32.89 14.55 12.74
C ALA A 102 -34.35 14.83 13.21
N ALA A 103 -34.77 14.22 14.32
CA ALA A 103 -36.08 14.48 14.93
C ALA A 103 -36.16 15.86 15.61
N ALA A 104 -35.05 16.33 16.21
CA ALA A 104 -34.98 17.67 16.80
C ALA A 104 -35.03 18.78 15.74
N ALA A 105 -34.36 18.59 14.58
CA ALA A 105 -34.37 19.55 13.47
C ALA A 105 -35.73 19.62 12.75
N ALA A 106 -36.57 18.58 12.83
CA ALA A 106 -37.90 18.55 12.22
C ALA A 106 -38.96 19.36 13.01
N LEU A 107 -38.67 19.76 14.26
CA LEU A 107 -39.59 20.49 15.13
C LEU A 107 -39.39 22.03 15.10
N GLU A 108 -38.31 22.54 14.50
CA GLU A 108 -38.03 23.98 14.41
C GLU A 108 -38.71 24.71 13.23
N GLY A 109 -39.70 24.08 12.58
CA GLY A 109 -40.38 24.64 11.42
C GLY A 109 -41.58 25.56 11.70
N LYS A 110 -42.04 25.75 12.95
CA LYS A 110 -43.28 26.53 13.19
C LYS A 110 -43.47 27.03 14.62
N ALA A 111 -42.94 28.22 14.94
CA ALA A 111 -43.58 29.19 15.84
C ALA A 111 -42.84 30.53 15.85
N ILE A 112 -43.52 31.59 15.40
CA ILE A 112 -43.15 33.00 15.66
C ILE A 112 -43.90 33.41 16.93
N SER A 113 -43.19 33.70 18.02
CA SER A 113 -43.54 34.81 18.94
C SER A 113 -42.49 34.96 20.06
N SER A 114 -42.09 36.20 20.25
CA SER A 114 -41.21 36.79 21.27
C SER A 114 -41.41 36.32 22.71
N THR A 115 -40.32 35.97 23.41
CA THR A 115 -40.06 36.43 24.80
C THR A 115 -38.59 36.29 25.17
N SER A 116 -38.11 37.27 25.94
CA SER A 116 -36.74 37.51 26.36
C SER A 116 -36.28 36.63 27.52
N SER A 117 -34.94 36.51 27.65
CA SER A 117 -34.13 36.16 28.84
C SER A 117 -34.30 34.72 29.37
N SER A 118 -33.26 33.89 29.44
CA SER A 118 -32.15 34.04 30.40
C SER A 118 -31.19 32.86 30.26
N SER A 119 -29.95 33.15 30.60
CA SER A 119 -28.73 32.36 30.59
C SER A 119 -28.80 31.00 31.29
N SER A 120 -28.39 29.95 30.57
CA SER A 120 -27.70 28.80 31.15
C SER A 120 -26.52 28.43 30.25
N SER A 121 -25.31 28.80 30.71
CA SER A 121 -24.03 28.42 30.14
C SER A 121 -23.80 26.92 30.32
N SER A 122 -24.36 26.11 29.41
CA SER A 122 -23.88 24.75 29.19
C SER A 122 -22.74 24.83 28.19
N SER A 123 -21.52 24.56 28.66
CA SER A 123 -20.36 24.30 27.81
C SER A 123 -20.65 23.10 26.91
N SER A 124 -21.27 23.36 25.76
CA SER A 124 -21.52 22.35 24.73
C SER A 124 -20.19 22.04 24.08
N THR A 125 -19.53 20.97 24.55
CA THR A 125 -18.46 20.36 23.79
C THR A 125 -19.03 19.99 22.41
N PRO A 126 -18.42 20.42 21.30
CA PRO A 126 -18.91 20.13 19.96
C PRO A 126 -19.05 18.61 19.84
N THR A 127 -20.24 18.16 19.44
CA THR A 127 -20.52 16.74 19.39
C THR A 127 -19.63 16.09 18.32
N THR A 128 -19.15 14.87 18.57
CA THR A 128 -18.19 14.19 17.68
C THR A 128 -18.72 14.01 16.24
N SER A 129 -20.04 14.04 16.04
CA SER A 129 -20.69 14.05 14.73
C SER A 129 -20.43 15.34 13.94
N ASP A 130 -20.40 16.50 14.60
CA ASP A 130 -20.21 17.80 13.95
C ASP A 130 -18.79 17.93 13.40
N ASN A 131 -17.80 17.41 14.14
CA ASN A 131 -16.40 17.43 13.73
C ASN A 131 -16.16 16.62 12.44
N ARG A 132 -16.81 15.46 12.28
CA ARG A 132 -16.67 14.67 11.05
C ARG A 132 -17.23 15.41 9.82
N GLY A 133 -18.37 16.07 9.97
CA GLY A 133 -18.96 16.91 8.93
C GLY A 133 -18.06 18.09 8.56
N ALA A 134 -17.53 18.79 9.55
CA ALA A 134 -16.61 19.90 9.38
C ALA A 134 -15.31 19.49 8.67
N ILE A 135 -14.72 18.34 9.05
CA ILE A 135 -13.54 17.77 8.38
C ILE A 135 -13.84 17.50 6.90
N CYS A 136 -14.95 16.83 6.58
CA CYS A 136 -15.33 16.56 5.19
C CYS A 136 -15.54 17.85 4.38
N LEU A 137 -16.17 18.87 4.98
CA LEU A 137 -16.34 20.18 4.35
C LEU A 137 -14.99 20.87 4.11
N LEU A 138 -14.07 20.82 5.07
CA LEU A 138 -12.73 21.37 4.92
C LEU A 138 -11.96 20.66 3.80
N LEU A 139 -12.00 19.32 3.76
CA LEU A 139 -11.36 18.54 2.70
C LEU A 139 -11.92 18.95 1.33
N ARG A 140 -13.24 19.06 1.20
CA ARG A 140 -13.90 19.49 -0.04
C ARG A 140 -13.51 20.93 -0.44
N ARG A 141 -13.51 21.88 0.51
CA ARG A 141 -13.11 23.28 0.28
C ARG A 141 -11.64 23.39 -0.13
N GLY A 142 -10.75 22.67 0.54
CA GLY A 142 -9.33 22.64 0.24
C GLY A 142 -9.04 22.06 -1.15
N LEU A 143 -9.74 21.01 -1.55
CA LEU A 143 -9.64 20.45 -2.91
C LEU A 143 -10.14 21.43 -3.97
N VAL A 144 -11.26 22.12 -3.72
CA VAL A 144 -11.75 23.17 -4.63
C VAL A 144 -10.75 24.32 -4.72
N ALA A 145 -10.11 24.71 -3.61
CA ALA A 145 -9.04 25.72 -3.62
C ALA A 145 -7.84 25.25 -4.47
N ILE A 146 -7.47 23.96 -4.41
CA ILE A 146 -6.45 23.38 -5.28
C ILE A 146 -6.89 23.43 -6.75
N MET A 147 -8.14 23.12 -7.06
CA MET A 147 -8.66 23.16 -8.44
C MET A 147 -8.73 24.57 -9.03
N LYS A 148 -9.05 25.57 -8.20
CA LYS A 148 -9.10 26.98 -8.62
C LYS A 148 -7.70 27.53 -8.92
N ARG A 149 -6.67 26.94 -8.32
CA ARG A 149 -5.28 27.19 -8.71
C ARG A 149 -4.98 26.33 -9.94
N PRO A 150 -4.32 26.87 -10.97
CA PRO A 150 -3.88 26.02 -12.05
C PRO A 150 -2.85 25.05 -11.47
N LEU A 151 -3.17 23.74 -11.54
CA LEU A 151 -2.26 22.65 -11.16
C LEU A 151 -0.91 22.74 -11.88
N ASP A 152 -0.81 23.59 -12.89
CA ASP A 152 0.40 23.95 -13.61
C ASP A 152 1.51 24.52 -12.72
N PHE A 153 1.18 25.18 -11.60
CA PHE A 153 2.19 25.67 -10.65
C PHE A 153 2.77 24.58 -9.74
N MET A 154 2.21 23.37 -9.75
CA MET A 154 2.76 22.28 -8.97
C MET A 154 4.02 21.73 -9.65
N LEU A 155 5.09 21.66 -8.87
CA LEU A 155 6.33 21.03 -9.30
C LEU A 155 6.06 19.54 -9.58
N PRO A 156 6.65 18.96 -10.64
CA PRO A 156 6.51 17.54 -10.94
C PRO A 156 6.75 16.62 -9.75
N SER A 157 7.78 16.91 -8.95
CA SER A 157 8.15 16.15 -7.76
C SER A 157 7.08 16.12 -6.65
N GLN A 158 6.16 17.08 -6.63
CA GLN A 158 5.09 17.14 -5.63
C GLN A 158 3.88 16.28 -6.00
N LEU A 159 3.74 15.91 -7.28
CA LEU A 159 2.57 15.21 -7.79
C LEU A 159 2.40 13.80 -7.19
N PRO A 160 3.45 12.96 -7.04
CA PRO A 160 3.31 11.66 -6.37
C PRO A 160 2.77 11.79 -4.94
N CYS A 161 3.23 12.80 -4.19
CA CYS A 161 2.75 13.07 -2.84
C CYS A 161 1.29 13.50 -2.84
N LEU A 162 0.89 14.40 -3.75
CA LEU A 162 -0.50 14.82 -3.86
C LEU A 162 -1.43 13.67 -4.25
N VAL A 163 -1.04 12.81 -5.19
CA VAL A 163 -1.82 11.62 -5.55
C VAL A 163 -1.92 10.65 -4.36
N ALA A 164 -0.83 10.43 -3.64
CA ALA A 164 -0.84 9.57 -2.45
C ALA A 164 -1.77 10.11 -1.35
N VAL A 165 -1.74 11.42 -1.10
CA VAL A 165 -2.67 12.07 -0.15
C VAL A 165 -4.11 11.94 -0.63
N SER A 166 -4.34 12.18 -1.92
CA SER A 166 -5.66 12.10 -2.52
C SER A 166 -6.22 10.68 -2.42
N ALA A 167 -5.40 9.64 -2.64
CA ALA A 167 -5.78 8.24 -2.50
C ALA A 167 -6.25 7.88 -1.07
N CYS A 168 -5.85 8.64 -0.05
CA CYS A 168 -6.33 8.47 1.33
C CYS A 168 -7.64 9.20 1.61
N LEU A 169 -8.11 10.07 0.70
CA LEU A 169 -9.36 10.80 0.88
C LEU A 169 -10.55 9.88 0.59
N PRO A 170 -11.63 9.97 1.39
CA PRO A 170 -12.85 9.26 1.07
C PRO A 170 -13.37 9.76 -0.28
N PRO A 171 -13.75 8.86 -1.19
CA PRO A 171 -14.11 9.26 -2.54
C PRO A 171 -15.32 10.20 -2.58
N SER A 172 -16.22 10.11 -1.59
CA SER A 172 -17.37 11.01 -1.44
C SER A 172 -17.00 12.47 -1.17
N ALA A 173 -15.78 12.76 -0.69
CA ALA A 173 -15.34 14.12 -0.37
C ALA A 173 -14.64 14.81 -1.55
N VAL A 174 -14.22 14.05 -2.56
CA VAL A 174 -13.40 14.57 -3.66
C VAL A 174 -14.24 14.73 -4.92
N PRO A 175 -14.38 15.94 -5.48
CA PRO A 175 -15.10 16.15 -6.73
C PRO A 175 -14.50 15.33 -7.87
N PHE A 176 -15.34 14.71 -8.70
CA PHE A 176 -14.88 13.91 -9.83
C PHE A 176 -13.97 14.68 -10.81
N HIS A 177 -14.25 15.96 -11.04
CA HIS A 177 -13.40 16.83 -11.87
C HIS A 177 -11.98 17.01 -11.31
N PHE A 178 -11.79 17.00 -9.98
CA PHE A 178 -10.47 17.08 -9.37
C PHE A 178 -9.61 15.91 -9.83
N TRP A 179 -10.19 14.71 -9.79
CA TRP A 179 -9.51 13.49 -10.21
C TRP A 179 -9.11 13.51 -11.67
N ARG A 180 -10.01 13.96 -12.54
CA ARG A 180 -9.72 14.09 -13.98
C ARG A 180 -8.56 15.06 -14.25
N CYS A 181 -8.60 16.24 -13.63
CA CYS A 181 -7.52 17.23 -13.71
C CYS A 181 -6.19 16.64 -13.19
N LEU A 182 -6.23 15.91 -12.08
CA LEU A 182 -5.06 15.27 -11.48
C LEU A 182 -4.47 14.18 -12.39
N LEU A 183 -5.31 13.33 -12.98
CA LEU A 183 -4.88 12.26 -13.89
C LEU A 183 -4.31 12.84 -15.19
N ARG A 184 -4.96 13.86 -15.76
CA ARG A 184 -4.45 14.55 -16.96
C ARG A 184 -3.08 15.16 -16.70
N ARG A 185 -2.92 15.89 -15.59
CA ARG A 185 -1.63 16.46 -15.19
C ARG A 185 -0.59 15.38 -14.93
N SER A 186 -0.98 14.25 -14.34
CA SER A 186 -0.10 13.10 -14.11
C SER A 186 0.43 12.51 -15.42
N ALA A 187 -0.41 12.44 -16.46
CA ALA A 187 0.00 12.02 -17.79
C ALA A 187 1.00 13.02 -18.43
N ASP A 188 0.71 14.32 -18.34
CA ASP A 188 1.53 15.38 -18.94
C ASP A 188 2.91 15.48 -18.29
N VAL A 189 2.95 15.36 -16.97
CA VAL A 189 4.17 15.49 -16.16
C VAL A 189 5.00 14.21 -16.14
N ALA A 190 4.43 13.05 -16.50
CA ALA A 190 5.10 11.75 -16.45
C ALA A 190 6.50 11.77 -17.09
N ARG A 191 6.68 12.49 -18.20
CA ARG A 191 7.97 12.59 -18.91
C ARG A 191 9.06 13.31 -18.13
N LEU A 192 8.67 14.22 -17.23
CA LEU A 192 9.57 15.06 -16.43
C LEU A 192 9.98 14.42 -15.11
N LEU A 193 9.32 13.33 -14.70
CA LEU A 193 9.56 12.69 -13.42
C LEU A 193 10.84 11.84 -13.44
N SER A 194 11.48 11.76 -12.27
CA SER A 194 12.45 10.70 -12.00
C SER A 194 11.74 9.34 -12.07
N PRO A 195 12.42 8.25 -12.48
CA PRO A 195 11.80 6.92 -12.51
C PRO A 195 11.26 6.46 -11.15
N SER A 196 11.91 6.87 -10.06
CA SER A 196 11.45 6.61 -8.69
C SER A 196 10.13 7.31 -8.38
N ASP A 197 10.02 8.60 -8.73
CA ASP A 197 8.78 9.38 -8.58
C ASP A 197 7.68 8.84 -9.49
N ALA A 198 8.01 8.43 -10.72
CA ALA A 198 7.09 7.83 -11.66
C ALA A 198 6.51 6.51 -11.12
N ALA A 199 7.33 5.65 -10.52
CA ALA A 199 6.87 4.41 -9.88
C ALA A 199 5.93 4.69 -8.69
N ARG A 200 6.27 5.68 -7.85
CA ARG A 200 5.41 6.12 -6.74
C ARG A 200 4.09 6.72 -7.24
N LEU A 201 4.14 7.50 -8.31
CA LEU A 201 2.95 8.07 -8.95
C LEU A 201 2.05 6.98 -9.51
N LEU A 202 2.60 5.99 -10.20
CA LEU A 202 1.86 4.85 -10.73
C LEU A 202 1.14 4.09 -9.61
N LEU A 203 1.83 3.82 -8.49
CA LEU A 203 1.22 3.19 -7.32
C LEU A 203 0.12 4.06 -6.70
N GLY A 204 0.33 5.37 -6.61
CA GLY A 204 -0.67 6.31 -6.15
C GLY A 204 -1.95 6.26 -6.98
N ILE A 205 -1.82 6.28 -8.31
CA ILE A 205 -2.94 6.16 -9.25
C ILE A 205 -3.65 4.81 -9.09
N ALA A 206 -2.90 3.73 -8.90
CA ALA A 206 -3.43 2.40 -8.67
C ALA A 206 -4.22 2.24 -7.35
N CYS A 207 -4.00 3.15 -6.39
CA CYS A 207 -4.72 3.16 -5.12
C CYS A 207 -6.01 3.99 -5.15
N LEU A 208 -6.37 4.59 -6.28
CA LEU A 208 -7.59 5.40 -6.39
C LEU A 208 -8.85 4.50 -6.44
N PRO A 209 -9.79 4.62 -5.48
CA PRO A 209 -10.84 3.62 -5.25
C PRO A 209 -12.01 3.66 -6.25
N GLN A 210 -12.24 4.76 -6.97
CA GLN A 210 -13.46 4.95 -7.80
C GLN A 210 -13.22 5.12 -9.29
N LEU A 211 -11.97 5.18 -9.73
CA LEU A 211 -11.63 5.63 -11.10
C LEU A 211 -10.99 4.53 -11.94
N GLN A 212 -10.88 3.31 -11.43
CA GLN A 212 -10.11 2.26 -12.12
C GLN A 212 -10.67 1.91 -13.50
N GLU A 213 -11.96 2.19 -13.75
CA GLU A 213 -12.61 1.95 -15.03
C GLU A 213 -12.53 3.14 -16.00
N ASP A 214 -12.10 4.33 -15.54
CA ASP A 214 -11.99 5.51 -16.39
C ASP A 214 -10.81 5.40 -17.36
N ASP A 215 -11.07 5.77 -18.62
CA ASP A 215 -10.04 5.82 -19.68
C ASP A 215 -8.91 6.79 -19.35
N GLU A 216 -9.16 7.80 -18.52
CA GLU A 216 -8.15 8.75 -18.06
C GLU A 216 -7.13 8.10 -17.13
N VAL A 217 -7.55 7.16 -16.26
CA VAL A 217 -6.64 6.39 -15.42
C VAL A 217 -5.74 5.52 -16.28
N ARG A 218 -6.32 4.82 -17.26
CA ARG A 218 -5.54 4.01 -18.20
C ARG A 218 -4.55 4.84 -19.00
N ARG A 219 -4.96 6.03 -19.48
CA ARG A 219 -4.10 6.96 -20.23
C ARG A 219 -2.94 7.47 -19.37
N ALA A 220 -3.21 7.89 -18.13
CA ALA A 220 -2.18 8.36 -17.20
C ALA A 220 -1.22 7.23 -16.82
N ALA A 221 -1.75 6.04 -16.50
CA ALA A 221 -0.95 4.86 -16.20
C ALA A 221 -0.06 4.45 -17.38
N ALA A 222 -0.58 4.46 -18.61
CA ALA A 222 0.19 4.17 -19.81
C ALA A 222 1.33 5.18 -20.03
N ALA A 223 1.07 6.49 -19.90
CA ALA A 223 2.10 7.52 -20.01
C ALA A 223 3.25 7.32 -19.00
N ILE A 224 2.91 6.94 -17.77
CA ILE A 224 3.89 6.64 -16.72
C ILE A 224 4.63 5.33 -17.01
N CYS A 225 3.94 4.30 -17.51
CA CYS A 225 4.59 3.05 -17.93
C CYS A 225 5.62 3.29 -19.03
N TYR A 226 5.30 4.13 -20.03
CA TYR A 226 6.25 4.54 -21.07
C TYR A 226 7.48 5.25 -20.50
N ARG A 227 7.31 6.10 -19.48
CA ARG A 227 8.43 6.74 -18.79
C ARG A 227 9.33 5.70 -18.09
N LEU A 228 8.73 4.73 -17.40
CA LEU A 228 9.48 3.69 -16.70
C LEU A 228 10.25 2.78 -17.67
N THR A 229 9.66 2.45 -18.81
CA THR A 229 10.35 1.68 -19.87
C THR A 229 11.49 2.44 -20.53
N ALA A 230 11.47 3.78 -20.52
CA ALA A 230 12.57 4.58 -21.07
C ALA A 230 13.81 4.59 -20.15
N ALA A 231 13.70 4.12 -18.90
CA ALA A 231 14.79 4.11 -17.93
C ALA A 231 14.81 2.79 -17.13
N PRO A 232 15.05 1.63 -17.78
CA PRO A 232 14.97 0.32 -17.13
C PRO A 232 16.07 0.10 -16.09
N GLU A 233 17.22 0.77 -16.23
CA GLU A 233 18.33 0.68 -15.28
C GLU A 233 17.93 1.16 -13.87
N CYS A 234 17.04 2.14 -13.77
CA CYS A 234 16.57 2.64 -12.48
C CYS A 234 15.72 1.60 -11.74
N LEU A 235 14.95 0.78 -12.46
CA LEU A 235 14.20 -0.34 -11.87
C LEU A 235 15.13 -1.43 -11.33
N GLN A 236 16.30 -1.61 -11.96
CA GLN A 236 17.31 -2.58 -11.52
C GLN A 236 18.05 -2.11 -10.27
N GLN A 237 18.38 -0.82 -10.21
CA GLN A 237 19.12 -0.25 -9.08
C GLN A 237 18.25 -0.05 -7.84
N GLN A 238 16.98 0.33 -8.02
CA GLN A 238 16.08 0.68 -6.92
C GLN A 238 14.98 -0.38 -6.73
N ARG A 239 15.23 -1.32 -5.81
CA ARG A 239 14.29 -2.38 -5.41
C ARG A 239 12.89 -1.88 -5.03
N GLU A 240 12.80 -0.75 -4.32
CA GLU A 240 11.52 -0.16 -3.93
C GLU A 240 10.71 0.32 -5.14
N SER A 241 11.37 0.90 -6.14
CA SER A 241 10.71 1.34 -7.37
C SER A 241 10.14 0.15 -8.16
N LEU A 242 10.86 -0.97 -8.19
CA LEU A 242 10.42 -2.22 -8.81
C LEU A 242 9.18 -2.79 -8.11
N LEU A 243 9.20 -2.86 -6.77
CA LEU A 243 8.06 -3.32 -5.98
C LEU A 243 6.82 -2.42 -6.17
N ASN A 244 7.01 -1.09 -6.11
CA ASN A 244 5.92 -0.14 -6.32
C ASN A 244 5.31 -0.27 -7.71
N THR A 245 6.15 -0.45 -8.73
CA THR A 245 5.70 -0.65 -10.12
C THR A 245 4.90 -1.94 -10.27
N MET A 246 5.41 -3.06 -9.75
CA MET A 246 4.72 -4.36 -9.81
C MET A 246 3.38 -4.34 -9.06
N GLU A 247 3.34 -3.75 -7.87
CA GLU A 247 2.10 -3.63 -7.09
C GLU A 247 1.08 -2.72 -7.80
N ALA A 248 1.55 -1.66 -8.46
CA ALA A 248 0.68 -0.77 -9.22
C ALA A 248 0.08 -1.47 -10.46
N LEU A 249 0.91 -2.18 -11.25
CA LEU A 249 0.45 -2.97 -12.40
C LEU A 249 -0.55 -4.06 -11.96
N ARG A 250 -0.28 -4.73 -10.83
CA ARG A 250 -1.17 -5.73 -10.25
C ARG A 250 -2.55 -5.16 -9.94
N ARG A 251 -2.61 -3.98 -9.31
CA ARG A 251 -3.87 -3.32 -8.94
C ARG A 251 -4.65 -2.79 -10.14
N LEU A 252 -3.95 -2.23 -11.11
CA LEU A 252 -4.55 -1.71 -12.34
C LEU A 252 -4.92 -2.83 -13.33
N GLN A 253 -4.43 -4.05 -13.12
CA GLN A 253 -4.53 -5.16 -14.07
C GLN A 253 -4.09 -4.76 -15.50
N LEU A 254 -3.11 -3.85 -15.58
CA LEU A 254 -2.68 -3.24 -16.83
C LEU A 254 -1.61 -4.12 -17.49
N LEU A 255 -1.95 -4.69 -18.64
CA LEU A 255 -1.00 -5.44 -19.46
C LEU A 255 -0.14 -4.47 -20.29
N HIS A 256 1.04 -4.11 -19.78
CA HIS A 256 2.03 -3.31 -20.51
C HIS A 256 3.29 -4.15 -20.81
N VAL A 257 3.25 -4.87 -21.93
CA VAL A 257 4.26 -5.88 -22.32
C VAL A 257 5.72 -5.37 -22.25
N PRO A 258 6.07 -4.18 -22.76
CA PRO A 258 7.45 -3.69 -22.67
C PRO A 258 7.94 -3.52 -21.23
N LEU A 259 7.08 -3.01 -20.35
CA LEU A 259 7.42 -2.80 -18.94
C LEU A 259 7.54 -4.12 -18.19
N LEU A 260 6.65 -5.08 -18.47
CA LEU A 260 6.75 -6.42 -17.91
C LEU A 260 8.02 -7.14 -18.36
N THR A 261 8.48 -6.88 -19.59
CA THR A 261 9.74 -7.42 -20.12
C THR A 261 10.95 -6.81 -19.39
N ASP A 262 10.94 -5.51 -19.11
CA ASP A 262 12.00 -4.84 -18.34
C ASP A 262 12.02 -5.28 -16.88
N ILE A 263 10.85 -5.45 -16.25
CA ILE A 263 10.69 -6.05 -14.91
C ILE A 263 11.24 -7.47 -14.90
N ALA A 264 10.89 -8.28 -15.90
CA ALA A 264 11.38 -9.65 -16.04
C ALA A 264 12.93 -9.69 -16.10
N ARG A 265 13.53 -8.81 -16.90
CA ARG A 265 14.99 -8.68 -17.01
C ARG A 265 15.61 -8.24 -15.68
N ALA A 266 15.02 -7.26 -15.00
CA ALA A 266 15.50 -6.79 -13.71
C ALA A 266 15.46 -7.90 -12.64
N LEU A 267 14.39 -8.71 -12.62
CA LEU A 267 14.27 -9.86 -11.73
C LEU A 267 15.34 -10.92 -12.04
N GLN A 268 15.55 -11.27 -13.31
CA GLN A 268 16.59 -12.24 -13.71
C GLN A 268 17.99 -11.79 -13.28
N MET A 269 18.32 -10.51 -13.43
CA MET A 269 19.60 -9.96 -12.97
C MET A 269 19.73 -10.02 -11.44
N SER A 270 18.67 -9.64 -10.72
CA SER A 270 18.68 -9.66 -9.25
C SER A 270 18.87 -11.07 -8.67
N LEU A 271 18.25 -12.09 -9.31
CA LEU A 271 18.30 -13.47 -8.85
C LEU A 271 19.54 -14.23 -9.36
N GLY A 272 19.99 -13.97 -10.59
CA GLY A 272 21.15 -14.63 -11.20
C GLY A 272 22.48 -14.28 -10.52
N THR A 273 22.56 -13.14 -9.85
CA THR A 273 23.79 -12.69 -9.15
C THR A 273 24.14 -13.59 -7.94
N GLY A 274 23.25 -14.48 -7.50
CA GLY A 274 23.48 -15.39 -6.37
C GLY A 274 24.26 -16.69 -6.69
N ALA A 275 24.25 -17.14 -7.95
CA ALA A 275 24.66 -18.51 -8.29
C ALA A 275 26.19 -18.73 -8.38
N HIS A 276 27.00 -17.68 -8.56
CA HIS A 276 28.44 -17.82 -8.81
C HIS A 276 29.35 -17.67 -7.58
N SER A 277 28.82 -17.42 -6.38
CA SER A 277 29.64 -17.14 -5.18
C SER A 277 29.97 -18.37 -4.32
N LYS A 278 29.55 -19.59 -4.69
CA LYS A 278 29.85 -20.82 -3.93
C LYS A 278 31.01 -21.65 -4.51
N SER A 279 31.93 -21.04 -5.29
CA SER A 279 33.16 -21.72 -5.69
C SER A 279 34.19 -21.70 -4.56
N HIS A 280 34.22 -22.80 -3.80
CA HIS A 280 35.41 -23.44 -3.26
C HIS A 280 36.60 -22.55 -2.87
N LYS A 281 36.67 -22.18 -1.59
CA LYS A 281 37.94 -21.97 -0.88
C LYS A 281 38.60 -23.34 -0.65
N LYS A 282 39.05 -24.00 -1.72
CA LYS A 282 39.92 -25.19 -1.66
C LYS A 282 41.31 -24.73 -2.05
N GLY A 283 42.24 -24.89 -1.11
CA GLY A 283 43.56 -24.26 -1.15
C GLY A 283 44.33 -24.50 -2.43
N SER A 284 44.93 -23.44 -2.96
CA SER A 284 46.13 -23.53 -3.78
C SER A 284 47.21 -22.72 -3.07
N SER A 285 48.00 -23.43 -2.28
CA SER A 285 49.32 -23.00 -1.88
C SER A 285 50.15 -22.79 -3.15
N ARG A 286 50.41 -21.55 -3.53
CA ARG A 286 51.42 -21.22 -4.54
C ARG A 286 52.66 -20.67 -3.84
N LYS A 287 53.65 -21.56 -3.83
CA LYS A 287 55.05 -21.38 -3.49
C LYS A 287 55.65 -20.20 -4.27
N ASN A 288 56.48 -19.43 -3.58
CA ASN A 288 57.42 -18.45 -4.13
C ASN A 288 58.13 -18.94 -5.40
N MET A 289 58.17 -18.13 -6.45
CA MET A 289 59.37 -17.91 -7.26
C MET A 289 59.45 -16.46 -7.73
N LYS A 290 60.64 -15.91 -7.57
CA LYS A 290 61.06 -14.53 -7.78
C LYS A 290 62.19 -14.59 -8.81
N THR A 291 62.01 -13.98 -9.98
CA THR A 291 63.04 -13.54 -10.97
C THR A 291 62.24 -12.86 -12.09
N SER A 292 62.24 -11.54 -12.30
CA SER A 292 63.31 -10.58 -12.65
C SER A 292 63.11 -10.08 -14.09
N SER A 293 63.19 -8.76 -14.23
CA SER A 293 63.69 -8.00 -15.38
C SER A 293 62.74 -7.61 -16.53
N GLY A 294 62.50 -6.30 -16.60
CA GLY A 294 62.72 -5.53 -17.82
C GLY A 294 61.49 -5.23 -18.68
N ARG A 295 60.98 -3.99 -18.62
CA ARG A 295 61.35 -2.92 -19.57
C ARG A 295 60.45 -1.70 -19.34
N SER A 296 61.12 -0.60 -18.99
CA SER A 296 60.59 0.76 -18.89
C SER A 296 60.62 1.45 -20.26
N LEU A 297 59.58 2.20 -20.60
CA LEU A 297 59.54 3.38 -21.49
C LEU A 297 58.27 4.16 -21.05
N LYS A 298 58.34 5.12 -20.12
CA LYS A 298 58.79 6.52 -20.20
C LYS A 298 58.04 7.36 -21.24
N GLY A 299 57.30 8.36 -20.73
CA GLY A 299 57.03 9.63 -21.42
C GLY A 299 55.56 9.93 -21.69
N LEU A 300 54.91 10.72 -20.82
CA LEU A 300 54.77 12.17 -21.03
C LEU A 300 54.01 12.81 -19.86
N ASP A 301 54.71 13.70 -19.18
CA ASP A 301 54.22 14.61 -18.15
C ASP A 301 53.39 15.75 -18.74
N SER A 302 52.39 16.23 -17.99
CA SER A 302 51.93 17.63 -17.86
C SER A 302 50.59 17.70 -17.07
N PRO A 303 50.27 18.80 -16.35
CA PRO A 303 50.27 18.77 -14.90
C PRO A 303 48.89 18.95 -14.25
N SER A 304 48.81 18.45 -13.02
CA SER A 304 47.77 18.68 -12.04
C SER A 304 47.77 20.12 -11.49
N LEU A 305 46.61 20.76 -11.46
CA LEU A 305 46.22 21.73 -10.43
C LEU A 305 44.82 21.38 -9.90
N PRO A 306 44.56 21.60 -8.60
CA PRO A 306 43.48 20.96 -7.86
C PRO A 306 42.18 21.74 -8.00
N THR A 307 41.07 21.03 -8.02
CA THR A 307 39.78 21.63 -7.72
C THR A 307 39.08 20.69 -6.75
N ASP A 308 39.19 21.04 -5.47
CA ASP A 308 38.41 20.45 -4.39
C ASP A 308 36.92 20.61 -4.70
N GLY A 309 36.23 19.48 -4.80
CA GLY A 309 34.78 19.36 -4.87
C GLY A 309 34.38 18.05 -4.19
N PRO A 310 33.44 18.05 -3.24
CA PRO A 310 33.17 16.86 -2.42
C PRO A 310 32.21 15.91 -3.16
N GLU A 311 32.75 15.01 -3.97
CA GLU A 311 32.09 13.76 -4.35
C GLU A 311 32.69 12.62 -3.53
N GLY A 312 31.87 11.86 -2.80
CA GLY A 312 32.39 10.65 -2.19
C GLY A 312 31.57 9.92 -1.12
N LEU A 313 30.33 10.31 -0.80
CA LEU A 313 29.48 9.43 0.02
C LEU A 313 28.81 8.37 -0.86
N ARG A 314 29.61 7.40 -1.34
CA ARG A 314 29.08 6.11 -1.79
C ARG A 314 28.51 5.41 -0.56
N CYS A 315 27.19 5.50 -0.38
CA CYS A 315 26.45 4.68 0.57
C CYS A 315 26.49 3.20 0.16
N SER A 316 27.57 2.51 0.49
CA SER A 316 27.58 1.04 0.52
C SER A 316 26.92 0.59 1.82
N SER A 317 25.59 0.50 1.83
CA SER A 317 24.83 -0.04 2.97
C SER A 317 23.62 -0.84 2.50
N HIS A 318 23.85 -1.92 1.75
CA HIS A 318 22.79 -2.86 1.38
C HIS A 318 23.18 -4.36 1.44
N GLN A 319 24.34 -4.72 2.02
CA GLN A 319 24.79 -6.13 2.03
C GLN A 319 24.22 -7.02 3.17
N GLY A 320 23.45 -6.48 4.12
CA GLY A 320 23.02 -7.24 5.32
C GLY A 320 21.63 -7.90 5.29
N LEU A 321 20.78 -7.64 4.29
CA LEU A 321 19.37 -8.08 4.26
C LEU A 321 19.05 -9.01 3.07
N ARG A 322 20.03 -9.81 2.65
CA ARG A 322 19.99 -10.58 1.39
C ARG A 322 19.06 -11.81 1.41
N GLY A 323 18.52 -12.22 2.56
CA GLY A 323 17.65 -13.40 2.66
C GLY A 323 16.16 -13.06 2.55
N THR A 324 15.63 -12.28 3.50
CA THR A 324 14.19 -11.98 3.60
C THR A 324 13.67 -11.08 2.50
N GLY A 325 14.55 -10.24 1.93
CA GLY A 325 14.22 -9.41 0.79
C GLY A 325 13.72 -10.28 -0.35
N ASP A 326 14.56 -11.15 -0.90
CA ASP A 326 14.33 -11.70 -2.24
C ASP A 326 13.04 -12.50 -2.36
N LYS A 327 12.62 -13.18 -1.28
CA LYS A 327 11.30 -13.79 -1.15
C LYS A 327 10.14 -12.81 -1.42
N THR A 328 10.13 -11.66 -0.76
CA THR A 328 9.04 -10.66 -0.94
C THR A 328 8.95 -10.17 -2.39
N LEU A 329 10.10 -10.05 -3.06
CA LEU A 329 10.19 -9.66 -4.46
C LEU A 329 9.64 -10.75 -5.38
N MET A 330 10.00 -12.01 -5.15
CA MET A 330 9.51 -13.16 -5.93
C MET A 330 7.99 -13.31 -5.83
N VAL A 331 7.43 -13.22 -4.61
CA VAL A 331 5.98 -13.31 -4.39
C VAL A 331 5.27 -12.12 -5.05
N ALA A 332 5.79 -10.90 -4.91
CA ALA A 332 5.22 -9.71 -5.55
C ALA A 332 5.25 -9.82 -7.09
N ALA A 333 6.35 -10.33 -7.65
CA ALA A 333 6.47 -10.58 -9.08
C ALA A 333 5.42 -11.57 -9.57
N LEU A 334 5.34 -12.77 -8.98
CA LEU A 334 4.34 -13.78 -9.37
C LEU A 334 2.91 -13.22 -9.34
N ARG A 335 2.57 -12.47 -8.29
CA ARG A 335 1.26 -11.81 -8.18
C ARG A 335 1.02 -10.77 -9.27
N CYS A 336 2.02 -9.98 -9.62
CA CYS A 336 1.95 -8.99 -10.70
C CYS A 336 1.71 -9.66 -12.06
N PHE A 337 2.51 -10.67 -12.42
CA PHE A 337 2.36 -11.39 -13.69
C PHE A 337 1.03 -12.14 -13.76
N ALA A 338 0.59 -12.74 -12.65
CA ALA A 338 -0.72 -13.40 -12.56
C ALA A 338 -1.89 -12.43 -12.78
N ALA A 339 -1.86 -11.27 -12.10
CA ALA A 339 -2.92 -10.26 -12.23
C ALA A 339 -2.99 -9.65 -13.63
N THR A 340 -1.84 -9.51 -14.30
CA THR A 340 -1.77 -9.02 -15.68
C THR A 340 -1.99 -10.11 -16.73
N LYS A 341 -2.18 -11.38 -16.33
CA LYS A 341 -2.34 -12.56 -17.20
C LYS A 341 -1.20 -12.71 -18.22
N ALA A 342 0.01 -12.34 -17.81
CA ALA A 342 1.18 -12.33 -18.68
C ALA A 342 1.80 -13.73 -18.79
N THR A 343 1.15 -14.63 -19.53
CA THR A 343 1.52 -16.06 -19.63
C THR A 343 2.79 -16.32 -20.44
N ASP A 344 3.29 -15.34 -21.19
CA ASP A 344 4.42 -15.51 -22.11
C ASP A 344 5.79 -15.65 -21.40
N PHE A 345 5.86 -15.33 -20.11
CA PHE A 345 7.10 -15.33 -19.32
C PHE A 345 7.39 -16.68 -18.62
N GLN A 346 7.10 -17.81 -19.27
CA GLN A 346 7.21 -19.15 -18.66
C GLN A 346 8.62 -19.49 -18.14
N THR A 347 9.66 -19.07 -18.85
CA THR A 347 11.06 -19.29 -18.45
C THR A 347 11.41 -18.57 -17.17
N LEU A 348 10.92 -17.33 -17.01
CA LEU A 348 11.06 -16.56 -15.79
C LEU A 348 10.27 -17.19 -14.64
N PHE A 349 9.05 -17.68 -14.88
CA PHE A 349 8.27 -18.35 -13.83
C PHE A 349 8.95 -19.61 -13.31
N ARG A 350 9.60 -20.38 -14.20
CA ARG A 350 10.43 -21.51 -13.78
C ARG A 350 11.61 -21.06 -12.91
N GLY A 351 12.34 -20.03 -13.33
CA GLY A 351 13.44 -19.48 -12.53
C GLY A 351 13.01 -18.90 -11.18
N LEU A 352 11.87 -18.20 -11.12
CA LEU A 352 11.28 -17.74 -9.86
C LEU A 352 10.89 -18.92 -8.96
N ALA A 353 10.31 -19.97 -9.53
CA ALA A 353 9.90 -21.14 -8.78
C ALA A 353 11.10 -21.91 -8.20
N ASP A 354 12.17 -22.06 -8.98
CA ASP A 354 13.40 -22.71 -8.52
C ASP A 354 14.06 -21.93 -7.37
N ASN A 355 14.06 -20.59 -7.42
CA ASN A 355 14.54 -19.77 -6.31
C ASN A 355 13.60 -19.81 -5.10
N LEU A 356 12.28 -19.89 -5.33
CA LEU A 356 11.29 -19.93 -4.25
C LEU A 356 11.31 -21.28 -3.52
N VAL A 357 11.72 -22.38 -4.17
CA VAL A 357 11.88 -23.71 -3.55
C VAL A 357 12.76 -23.65 -2.31
N GLU A 358 13.86 -22.91 -2.36
CA GLU A 358 14.80 -22.75 -1.24
C GLU A 358 14.20 -21.93 -0.08
N GLU A 359 13.17 -21.13 -0.36
CA GLU A 359 12.52 -20.22 0.59
C GLU A 359 11.12 -20.70 1.03
N VAL A 360 10.69 -21.91 0.61
CA VAL A 360 9.34 -22.42 0.92
C VAL A 360 9.09 -22.48 2.42
N GLU A 361 10.08 -22.95 3.19
CA GLU A 361 9.97 -23.10 4.65
C GLU A 361 9.75 -21.76 5.36
N THR A 362 10.21 -20.66 4.76
CA THR A 362 10.05 -19.32 5.33
C THR A 362 8.73 -18.66 4.94
N LEU A 363 7.97 -19.21 3.97
CA LEU A 363 6.67 -18.68 3.53
C LEU A 363 5.63 -18.76 4.65
N ASN A 364 4.89 -17.67 4.87
CA ASN A 364 3.70 -17.69 5.71
C ASN A 364 2.47 -18.17 4.91
N LEU A 365 1.40 -18.57 5.59
CA LEU A 365 0.19 -19.13 4.95
C LEU A 365 -0.40 -18.20 3.88
N ARG A 366 -0.38 -16.88 4.12
CA ARG A 366 -0.89 -15.87 3.19
C ARG A 366 -0.03 -15.80 1.92
N GLU A 367 1.28 -15.79 2.05
CA GLU A 367 2.21 -15.79 0.91
C GLU A 367 2.10 -17.10 0.12
N THR A 368 1.98 -18.23 0.82
CA THR A 368 1.81 -19.53 0.19
C THR A 368 0.51 -19.60 -0.63
N ALA A 369 -0.60 -19.08 -0.10
CA ALA A 369 -1.86 -18.96 -0.83
C ALA A 369 -1.74 -18.05 -2.05
N GLN A 370 -1.03 -16.92 -1.91
CA GLN A 370 -0.78 -15.99 -3.01
C GLN A 370 0.06 -16.63 -4.13
N VAL A 371 1.09 -17.41 -3.77
CA VAL A 371 1.91 -18.14 -4.74
C VAL A 371 1.07 -19.17 -5.47
N LEU A 372 0.29 -19.99 -4.76
CA LEU A 372 -0.61 -20.98 -5.39
C LEU A 372 -1.64 -20.34 -6.32
N SER A 373 -2.27 -19.24 -5.89
CA SER A 373 -3.20 -18.48 -6.72
C SER A 373 -2.52 -17.94 -7.97
N ALA A 374 -1.29 -17.44 -7.85
CA ALA A 374 -0.54 -16.88 -8.96
C ALA A 374 -0.14 -17.98 -9.97
N LEU A 375 0.37 -19.12 -9.49
CA LEU A 375 0.71 -20.28 -10.32
C LEU A 375 -0.52 -20.81 -11.08
N GLY A 376 -1.67 -20.89 -10.41
CA GLY A 376 -2.94 -21.28 -11.02
C GLY A 376 -3.40 -20.30 -12.10
N ALA A 377 -3.28 -18.99 -11.88
CA ALA A 377 -3.64 -17.97 -12.87
C ALA A 377 -2.70 -17.94 -14.08
N LEU A 378 -1.42 -18.25 -13.87
CA LEU A 378 -0.40 -18.32 -14.92
C LEU A 378 -0.38 -19.67 -15.65
N ASN A 379 -1.18 -20.64 -15.22
CA ASN A 379 -1.15 -22.04 -15.69
C ASN A 379 0.27 -22.63 -15.68
N CYS A 380 1.07 -22.31 -14.66
CA CYS A 380 2.44 -22.80 -14.52
C CYS A 380 2.59 -23.69 -13.27
N TYR A 381 3.07 -24.91 -13.47
CA TYR A 381 3.13 -25.94 -12.43
C TYR A 381 4.54 -26.51 -12.27
N PRO A 382 5.48 -25.74 -11.70
CA PRO A 382 6.80 -26.23 -11.37
C PRO A 382 6.71 -27.37 -10.34
N GLU A 383 6.98 -28.61 -10.78
CA GLU A 383 6.81 -29.82 -9.98
C GLU A 383 7.54 -29.77 -8.64
N LYS A 384 8.79 -29.29 -8.64
CA LYS A 384 9.62 -29.17 -7.42
C LYS A 384 9.01 -28.21 -6.40
N LEU A 385 8.53 -27.06 -6.85
CA LEU A 385 7.91 -26.08 -5.97
C LEU A 385 6.62 -26.63 -5.38
N ILE A 386 5.76 -27.26 -6.19
CA ILE A 386 4.49 -27.80 -5.72
C ILE A 386 4.71 -28.96 -4.74
N ALA A 387 5.69 -29.82 -5.02
CA ALA A 387 6.06 -30.93 -4.13
C ALA A 387 6.51 -30.44 -2.74
N ASN A 388 7.16 -29.28 -2.64
CA ASN A 388 7.61 -28.72 -1.37
C ASN A 388 6.55 -27.84 -0.70
N LEU A 389 5.76 -27.14 -1.50
CA LEU A 389 4.78 -26.16 -1.02
C LEU A 389 3.54 -26.84 -0.43
N LEU A 390 3.09 -27.97 -0.99
CA LEU A 390 1.93 -28.72 -0.46
C LEU A 390 2.15 -29.25 0.97
N PRO A 391 3.25 -29.95 1.29
CA PRO A 391 3.56 -30.35 2.66
C PRO A 391 3.67 -29.16 3.61
N HIS A 392 4.28 -28.05 3.16
CA HIS A 392 4.41 -26.84 3.98
C HIS A 392 3.06 -26.22 4.33
N VAL A 393 2.12 -26.13 3.37
CA VAL A 393 0.75 -25.69 3.63
C VAL A 393 0.08 -26.57 4.69
N ALA A 394 0.22 -27.89 4.57
CA ALA A 394 -0.36 -28.81 5.53
C ALA A 394 0.22 -28.63 6.94
N ALA A 395 1.53 -28.42 7.05
CA ALA A 395 2.19 -28.13 8.33
C ALA A 395 1.71 -26.80 8.94
N LEU A 396 1.60 -25.74 8.13
CA LEU A 396 1.10 -24.44 8.58
C LEU A 396 -0.36 -24.49 9.04
N LEU A 397 -1.21 -25.22 8.31
CA LEU A 397 -2.62 -25.41 8.70
C LEU A 397 -2.73 -26.23 9.98
N ALA A 398 -1.94 -27.29 10.14
CA ALA A 398 -1.89 -28.08 11.37
C ALA A 398 -1.44 -27.23 12.56
N ALA A 399 -0.41 -26.39 12.38
CA ALA A 399 0.04 -25.45 13.41
C ALA A 399 -1.04 -24.42 13.78
N GLN A 400 -1.74 -23.87 12.79
CA GLN A 400 -2.86 -22.95 13.05
C GLN A 400 -4.00 -23.64 13.80
N GLN A 401 -4.37 -24.86 13.41
CA GLN A 401 -5.39 -25.64 14.12
C GLN A 401 -4.98 -25.94 15.57
N ALA A 402 -3.72 -26.29 15.82
CA ALA A 402 -3.22 -26.52 17.18
C ALA A 402 -3.33 -25.26 18.06
N THR A 403 -3.03 -24.08 17.50
CA THR A 403 -3.19 -22.80 18.24
C THR A 403 -4.65 -22.44 18.52
N VAL A 404 -5.56 -22.76 17.58
CA VAL A 404 -7.01 -22.51 17.74
C VAL A 404 -7.65 -23.53 18.69
N SER A 405 -7.16 -24.77 18.70
CA SER A 405 -7.68 -25.84 19.56
C SER A 405 -7.43 -25.60 21.05
N GLY A 406 -6.55 -24.65 21.41
CA GLY A 406 -6.53 -24.05 22.74
C GLY A 406 -6.50 -25.06 23.89
N ASP A 407 -5.75 -26.16 23.78
CA ASP A 407 -5.48 -27.01 24.94
C ASP A 407 -4.39 -26.32 25.78
N GLN A 408 -4.79 -25.25 26.44
CA GLN A 408 -4.00 -24.49 27.39
C GLN A 408 -4.08 -25.20 28.76
N ARG A 409 -3.73 -26.49 28.80
CA ARG A 409 -3.57 -27.23 30.05
C ARG A 409 -2.09 -27.29 30.40
N ASP A 410 -1.77 -26.79 31.58
CA ASP A 410 -0.45 -26.86 32.19
C ASP A 410 0.16 -28.26 32.08
N PRO A 411 1.48 -28.39 31.83
CA PRO A 411 2.12 -29.65 31.45
C PRO A 411 2.25 -30.72 32.55
N THR A 412 1.53 -30.66 33.67
CA THR A 412 1.80 -31.56 34.80
C THR A 412 0.63 -32.32 35.44
N THR A 413 -0.66 -32.05 35.18
CA THR A 413 -1.74 -32.76 35.91
C THR A 413 -3.06 -32.97 35.15
N ALA A 414 -3.03 -33.32 33.85
CA ALA A 414 -4.26 -33.69 33.12
C ALA A 414 -4.21 -35.05 32.41
N ALA A 415 -3.49 -36.01 32.98
CA ALA A 415 -3.53 -37.41 32.58
C ALA A 415 -4.67 -38.18 33.29
N ALA A 416 -5.91 -37.68 33.25
CA ALA A 416 -7.11 -38.49 33.50
C ALA A 416 -8.36 -37.68 33.21
N LYS A 417 -9.15 -38.13 32.22
CA LYS A 417 -10.54 -37.76 31.94
C LYS A 417 -10.77 -36.35 31.36
N THR A 418 -10.81 -36.28 30.03
CA THR A 418 -11.99 -35.85 29.25
C THR A 418 -11.75 -36.23 27.80
N ALA A 419 -12.33 -37.35 27.39
CA ALA A 419 -12.31 -37.85 26.03
C ALA A 419 -13.37 -37.13 25.19
N THR A 420 -12.95 -36.17 24.38
CA THR A 420 -13.66 -35.74 23.16
C THR A 420 -12.66 -35.77 22.00
N SER A 421 -12.60 -36.94 21.38
CA SER A 421 -12.06 -37.32 20.06
C SER A 421 -10.99 -36.44 19.39
N PRO A 422 -9.69 -36.71 19.63
CA PRO A 422 -8.59 -36.30 18.74
C PRO A 422 -8.68 -36.95 17.33
N ALA A 423 -9.57 -37.91 17.12
CA ALA A 423 -9.76 -38.56 15.83
C ALA A 423 -10.48 -37.67 14.80
N ALA A 424 -11.29 -36.69 15.22
CA ALA A 424 -11.98 -35.78 14.30
C ALA A 424 -11.05 -34.72 13.69
N ALA A 425 -10.12 -34.17 14.48
CA ALA A 425 -9.10 -33.23 13.97
C ALA A 425 -8.06 -33.96 13.09
N ALA A 426 -7.68 -35.18 13.47
CA ALA A 426 -6.87 -36.06 12.64
C ALA A 426 -7.57 -36.47 11.33
N ALA A 427 -8.89 -36.69 11.36
CA ALA A 427 -9.70 -36.96 10.17
C ALA A 427 -9.78 -35.74 9.24
N VAL A 428 -9.96 -34.52 9.76
CA VAL A 428 -9.97 -33.31 8.93
C VAL A 428 -8.59 -33.04 8.31
N THR A 429 -7.50 -33.22 9.05
CA THR A 429 -6.15 -33.09 8.48
C THR A 429 -5.84 -34.20 7.48
N THR A 430 -6.24 -35.45 7.73
CA THR A 430 -6.10 -36.53 6.75
C THR A 430 -7.00 -36.35 5.53
N ASP A 431 -8.20 -35.78 5.66
CA ASP A 431 -9.07 -35.44 4.53
C ASP A 431 -8.57 -34.24 3.77
N THR A 432 -8.04 -33.21 4.44
CA THR A 432 -7.40 -32.07 3.76
C THR A 432 -6.13 -32.54 3.03
N LEU A 433 -5.34 -33.42 3.63
CA LEU A 433 -4.18 -34.06 2.99
C LEU A 433 -4.58 -35.03 1.88
N ARG A 434 -5.70 -35.75 2.01
CA ARG A 434 -6.27 -36.62 0.97
C ARG A 434 -6.75 -35.79 -0.20
N ILE A 435 -7.43 -34.66 0.05
CA ILE A 435 -7.86 -33.66 -0.93
C ILE A 435 -6.66 -33.04 -1.64
N LEU A 436 -5.63 -32.61 -0.90
CA LEU A 436 -4.38 -32.07 -1.47
C LEU A 436 -3.59 -33.13 -2.26
N ARG A 437 -3.62 -34.40 -1.83
CA ARG A 437 -3.00 -35.53 -2.54
C ARG A 437 -3.78 -35.91 -3.81
N SER A 438 -5.12 -35.92 -3.78
CA SER A 438 -5.96 -36.06 -4.97
C SER A 438 -5.84 -34.85 -5.90
N LEU A 439 -5.58 -33.66 -5.36
CA LEU A 439 -5.28 -32.43 -6.10
C LEU A 439 -3.93 -32.48 -6.81
N GLY A 440 -2.91 -33.06 -6.17
CA GLY A 440 -1.64 -33.39 -6.83
C GLY A 440 -1.81 -34.37 -7.99
N GLN A 441 -2.84 -35.24 -7.96
CA GLN A 441 -3.19 -36.09 -9.11
C GLN A 441 -4.06 -35.38 -10.16
N LEU A 442 -4.85 -34.37 -9.75
CA LEU A 442 -5.62 -33.46 -10.63
C LEU A 442 -4.79 -32.31 -11.22
N GLN A 443 -3.52 -32.19 -10.85
CA GLN A 443 -2.56 -31.20 -11.34
C GLN A 443 -2.40 -31.23 -12.88
N LYS A 444 -2.88 -32.29 -13.55
CA LYS A 444 -2.96 -32.38 -15.01
C LYS A 444 -4.21 -31.75 -15.64
N ARG A 445 -5.24 -31.33 -14.89
CA ARG A 445 -6.54 -31.01 -15.51
C ARG A 445 -7.30 -29.77 -15.03
N ASP A 446 -7.06 -29.18 -13.85
CA ASP A 446 -7.97 -28.11 -13.43
C ASP A 446 -7.35 -26.95 -12.63
N SER A 447 -7.11 -25.83 -13.33
CA SER A 447 -6.70 -24.55 -12.73
C SER A 447 -7.80 -23.94 -11.85
N ALA A 448 -9.06 -24.40 -11.98
CA ALA A 448 -10.17 -24.00 -11.14
C ALA A 448 -9.98 -24.44 -9.68
N VAL A 449 -9.52 -25.68 -9.46
CA VAL A 449 -9.43 -26.22 -8.10
C VAL A 449 -8.27 -25.57 -7.32
N LEU A 450 -7.16 -25.23 -7.98
CA LEU A 450 -6.10 -24.46 -7.32
C LEU A 450 -6.55 -23.06 -6.90
N ARG A 451 -7.45 -22.42 -7.66
CA ARG A 451 -8.07 -21.14 -7.26
C ARG A 451 -8.97 -21.32 -6.05
N GLU A 452 -9.76 -22.39 -5.99
CA GLU A 452 -10.59 -22.69 -4.81
C GLU A 452 -9.75 -22.98 -3.57
N VAL A 453 -8.70 -23.78 -3.69
CA VAL A 453 -7.76 -24.06 -2.58
C VAL A 453 -7.13 -22.75 -2.10
N ALA A 454 -6.65 -21.90 -3.01
CA ALA A 454 -6.09 -20.61 -2.64
C ALA A 454 -7.14 -19.71 -1.94
N ALA A 455 -8.40 -19.74 -2.38
CA ALA A 455 -9.50 -19.02 -1.73
C ALA A 455 -9.77 -19.55 -0.31
N VAL A 456 -9.80 -20.87 -0.12
CA VAL A 456 -9.96 -21.51 1.20
C VAL A 456 -8.80 -21.15 2.13
N LEU A 457 -7.56 -21.21 1.64
CA LEU A 457 -6.37 -20.82 2.42
C LEU A 457 -6.37 -19.33 2.78
N THR A 458 -6.79 -18.47 1.85
CA THR A 458 -6.90 -17.03 2.10
C THR A 458 -7.97 -16.73 3.16
N SER A 459 -9.13 -17.38 3.04
CA SER A 459 -10.20 -17.29 4.03
C SER A 459 -9.77 -17.80 5.40
N ALA A 460 -9.02 -18.91 5.46
CA ALA A 460 -8.45 -19.45 6.69
C ALA A 460 -7.46 -18.46 7.35
N ALA A 461 -6.60 -17.83 6.54
CA ALA A 461 -5.64 -16.84 7.00
C ALA A 461 -6.30 -15.55 7.52
N GLU A 462 -7.40 -15.11 6.90
CA GLU A 462 -8.12 -13.89 7.27
C GLU A 462 -9.00 -14.08 8.52
N MET A 463 -9.67 -15.22 8.66
CA MET A 463 -10.62 -15.41 9.75
C MET A 463 -9.98 -15.61 11.13
N LYS A 464 -8.65 -15.87 11.24
CA LYS A 464 -7.92 -16.19 12.49
C LYS A 464 -8.56 -17.28 13.39
N ARG A 465 -9.67 -17.88 12.95
CA ARG A 465 -10.48 -18.90 13.60
C ARG A 465 -11.19 -19.66 12.50
N LEU A 466 -10.67 -20.84 12.15
CA LEU A 466 -11.42 -21.82 11.39
C LEU A 466 -12.53 -22.36 12.30
N SER A 467 -13.70 -21.71 12.31
CA SER A 467 -14.91 -22.36 12.82
C SER A 467 -15.33 -23.40 11.79
N VAL A 468 -15.17 -24.68 12.15
CA VAL A 468 -15.48 -25.85 11.31
C VAL A 468 -17.01 -25.98 11.17
N ARG A 469 -17.62 -25.11 10.39
CA ARG A 469 -18.96 -25.27 9.79
C ARG A 469 -19.01 -24.48 8.49
N VAL A 470 -18.25 -24.90 7.48
CA VAL A 470 -18.48 -24.45 6.10
C VAL A 470 -18.80 -25.68 5.26
N SER A 471 -20.06 -25.71 4.86
CA SER A 471 -20.76 -26.71 4.07
C SER A 471 -20.19 -26.82 2.66
N LEU A 472 -19.28 -27.77 2.41
CA LEU A 472 -18.79 -28.09 1.06
C LEU A 472 -19.38 -29.39 0.49
N LEU A 473 -20.48 -29.90 1.07
CA LEU A 473 -20.97 -31.25 0.81
C LEU A 473 -22.20 -31.45 -0.10
N PRO A 474 -22.73 -30.48 -0.90
CA PRO A 474 -23.73 -30.84 -1.90
C PRO A 474 -23.28 -30.78 -3.37
N TYR A 475 -22.04 -30.40 -3.70
CA TYR A 475 -21.65 -30.18 -5.12
C TYR A 475 -20.89 -31.32 -5.80
N ILE A 476 -20.49 -32.36 -5.08
CA ILE A 476 -19.72 -33.49 -5.65
C ILE A 476 -20.61 -34.69 -6.03
N GLU A 477 -21.84 -34.79 -5.50
CA GLU A 477 -22.75 -35.91 -5.83
C GLU A 477 -23.63 -35.67 -7.06
N ALA A 478 -23.56 -34.50 -7.72
CA ALA A 478 -24.42 -34.18 -8.86
C ALA A 478 -23.82 -34.50 -10.25
N ASN A 479 -22.55 -34.92 -10.33
CA ASN A 479 -21.88 -35.28 -11.60
C ASN A 479 -21.03 -36.56 -11.47
N GLY A 480 -21.58 -37.57 -10.77
CA GLY A 480 -21.09 -38.94 -10.80
C GLY A 480 -21.87 -39.75 -11.84
#